data_AF-A0A9E6E2S5-F1
#
_entry.id   AF-A0A9E6E2S5-F1
#
_cell.length_a   1.000
_cell.length_b   1.000
_cell.length_c   1.000
_cell.angle_alpha   90.00
_cell.angle_beta   90.00
_cell.angle_gamma   90.00
#
_symmetry.space_group_name_H-M   'P 1'
#
loop_
_entity.id
_entity.type
_entity.pdbx_description
1 polymer ?
#
loop_
_entity_poly.entity_id
_entity_poly.type
_entity_poly.pdbx_seq_one_letter_code
_entity_poly.pdbx_strand_id
1 'polypeptide(L)'
;MQKNNGTEWVQIIANLAFLCAVGVVSYGLVNQEHIWSRVFFVFPILMILALIANNLSLRHLFAFSAVAMFMVGGMIQPFDIGPIRNSLILIPLCYIVLFPGTLWPIAVGGALVNGYLYQLTATDLQLFVEVASEVSVITVFATFMAYFYVKVREQAMAYKQESVTDYLTKLPNLNAFYSDIKQVNKANAEYFGLLHIGLDGFKNVNDRLGYRHGDVLLVAFANHINDLVGGYGKLYRLGGDEFVLMAESHDIELVLDETIEILHRHKKTLFNVNSTSHRLGFCIGVAFAKDAVDNLDIWVKNSDFALFKARSEGAGSVCWFDDKLLGETIRQHQIETEIKDALINDQFVLYYQPKVSATTSEVVGAEALIRWNHPQLGAITPAEFIPVAERTAQIVPLGHWVLREACKQIKEWHDAGVDLCVSVNVSNVQFDHTDLFKVICEILREVRLPSHLLQIEITESALMGDPDAVTDICGQLRALGISVAIDDFGVEYSCLRYLKKLPVDVLKIDKCFVDECAIHEADRMLLRTIVQMGHSLNIKVVAEGVEDEQQLEVLRQENCDEYQGYLFSQPLCGKEFFSLFNVSSGASKASA
;
A
#
# COMPACT_ATOMS: atom_id res chain seq x y z
N MET A 1 17.29 22.59 -5.58
CA MET A 1 16.90 23.98 -5.25
C MET A 1 17.60 24.98 -6.19
N GLN A 2 17.00 25.34 -7.33
CA GLN A 2 17.44 26.54 -8.07
C GLN A 2 16.85 27.77 -7.37
N LYS A 3 17.68 28.53 -6.65
CA LYS A 3 17.31 29.87 -6.20
C LYS A 3 16.85 30.65 -7.44
N ASN A 4 15.68 31.27 -7.32
CA ASN A 4 15.02 31.99 -8.40
C ASN A 4 15.76 33.32 -8.66
N ASN A 5 16.95 33.24 -9.26
CA ASN A 5 17.89 34.36 -9.46
C ASN A 5 17.20 35.56 -10.14
N GLY A 6 16.20 35.33 -11.00
CA GLY A 6 15.43 36.40 -11.64
C GLY A 6 14.66 37.30 -10.66
N THR A 7 14.15 36.75 -9.55
CA THR A 7 13.41 37.54 -8.55
C THR A 7 14.32 38.43 -7.70
N GLU A 8 15.56 38.00 -7.49
CA GLU A 8 16.54 38.73 -6.69
C GLU A 8 17.03 39.98 -7.46
N TRP A 9 17.29 39.86 -8.76
CA TRP A 9 17.64 40.98 -9.64
C TRP A 9 16.55 42.05 -9.74
N VAL A 10 15.28 41.63 -9.85
CA VAL A 10 14.14 42.56 -9.91
C VAL A 10 14.02 43.36 -8.62
N GLN A 11 14.22 42.73 -7.45
CA GLN A 11 14.17 43.42 -6.17
C GLN A 11 15.33 44.42 -6.01
N ILE A 12 16.53 44.06 -6.48
CA ILE A 12 17.69 44.95 -6.46
C ILE A 12 17.43 46.19 -7.32
N ILE A 13 16.90 46.01 -8.54
CA ILE A 13 16.57 47.12 -9.45
C ILE A 13 15.50 48.02 -8.84
N ALA A 14 14.46 47.45 -8.23
CA ALA A 14 13.40 48.22 -7.57
C ALA A 14 13.93 49.05 -6.39
N ASN A 15 14.82 48.48 -5.57
CA ASN A 15 15.44 49.18 -4.45
C ASN A 15 16.37 50.31 -4.93
N LEU A 16 17.13 50.09 -6.01
CA LEU A 16 17.96 51.14 -6.60
C LEU A 16 17.10 52.29 -7.15
N ALA A 17 16.04 51.97 -7.89
CA ALA A 17 15.09 52.97 -8.39
C ALA A 17 14.43 53.75 -7.25
N PHE A 18 14.06 53.08 -6.15
CA PHE A 18 13.56 53.72 -4.93
C PHE A 18 14.57 54.71 -4.33
N LEU A 19 15.84 54.32 -4.17
CA LEU A 19 16.87 55.20 -3.63
C LEU A 19 17.13 56.41 -4.53
N CYS A 20 17.14 56.22 -5.86
CA CYS A 20 17.24 57.32 -6.82
C CYS A 20 16.04 58.28 -6.70
N ALA A 21 14.82 57.75 -6.60
CA ALA A 21 13.60 58.53 -6.44
C ALA A 21 13.62 59.36 -5.14
N VAL A 22 14.00 58.75 -4.02
CA VAL A 22 14.18 59.44 -2.74
C VAL A 22 15.25 60.53 -2.84
N GLY A 23 16.37 60.27 -3.53
CA GLY A 23 17.43 61.25 -3.76
C GLY A 23 16.96 62.47 -4.55
N VAL A 24 16.23 62.27 -5.65
CA VAL A 24 15.71 63.37 -6.48
C VAL A 24 14.70 64.24 -5.71
N VAL A 25 13.80 63.62 -4.95
CA VAL A 25 12.83 64.35 -4.11
C VAL A 25 13.56 65.14 -3.01
N SER A 26 14.54 64.51 -2.35
CA SER A 26 15.33 65.15 -1.29
C SER A 26 16.11 66.36 -1.81
N TYR A 27 16.74 66.23 -2.99
CA TYR A 27 17.48 67.33 -3.62
C TYR A 27 16.57 68.53 -3.92
N GLY A 28 15.37 68.28 -4.47
CA GLY A 28 14.39 69.33 -4.73
C GLY A 28 13.93 70.04 -3.45
N LEU A 29 13.69 69.29 -2.38
CA LEU A 29 13.23 69.84 -1.10
C LEU A 29 14.27 70.68 -0.36
N VAL A 30 15.55 70.32 -0.45
CA VAL A 30 16.65 70.99 0.27
C VAL A 30 17.16 72.22 -0.49
N ASN A 31 17.15 72.21 -1.83
CA ASN A 31 17.76 73.24 -2.66
C ASN A 31 16.85 74.45 -2.96
N GLN A 32 15.64 74.48 -2.41
CA GLN A 32 14.70 75.61 -2.50
C GLN A 32 14.84 76.55 -1.30
N GLU A 33 14.52 77.84 -1.49
CA GLU A 33 14.50 78.83 -0.41
C GLU A 33 13.27 78.64 0.49
N HIS A 34 13.37 77.73 1.46
CA HIS A 34 12.29 77.38 2.37
C HIS A 34 12.73 77.41 3.84
N ILE A 35 11.86 77.86 4.75
CA ILE A 35 12.13 77.96 6.20
C ILE A 35 12.55 76.59 6.79
N TRP A 36 11.99 75.51 6.26
CA TRP A 36 12.28 74.11 6.65
C TRP A 36 13.40 73.42 5.88
N SER A 37 14.23 74.13 5.10
CA SER A 37 15.34 73.52 4.34
C SER A 37 16.20 72.53 5.16
N ARG A 38 16.49 72.87 6.43
CA ARG A 38 17.22 71.97 7.36
C ARG A 38 16.41 70.77 7.85
N VAL A 39 15.10 70.89 7.97
CA VAL A 39 14.21 69.81 8.42
C VAL A 39 14.05 68.76 7.32
N PHE A 40 14.05 69.17 6.04
CA PHE A 40 13.89 68.25 4.92
C PHE A 40 15.02 67.22 4.76
N PHE A 41 16.18 67.40 5.39
CA PHE A 41 17.22 66.35 5.48
C PHE A 41 16.74 65.07 6.20
N VAL A 42 15.64 65.16 6.97
CA VAL A 42 15.02 64.00 7.63
C VAL A 42 14.23 63.13 6.65
N PHE A 43 13.78 63.67 5.51
CA PHE A 43 12.99 62.95 4.50
C PHE A 43 13.68 61.66 4.00
N PRO A 44 14.92 61.71 3.47
CA PRO A 44 15.59 60.52 2.97
C PRO A 44 15.83 59.50 4.10
N ILE A 45 16.09 59.97 5.32
CA ILE A 45 16.31 59.10 6.49
C ILE A 45 15.03 58.30 6.78
N LEU A 46 13.87 58.96 6.84
CA LEU A 46 12.59 58.29 7.06
C LEU A 46 12.25 57.30 5.95
N MET A 47 12.47 57.66 4.69
CA MET A 47 12.20 56.76 3.55
C MET A 47 13.12 55.54 3.52
N ILE A 48 14.40 55.70 3.87
CA ILE A 48 15.35 54.57 3.99
C ILE A 48 15.00 53.68 5.19
N LEU A 49 14.64 54.27 6.34
CA LEU A 49 14.18 53.52 7.51
C LEU A 49 12.91 52.72 7.20
N ALA A 50 11.99 53.28 6.39
CA ALA A 50 10.83 52.55 5.92
C ALA A 50 11.22 51.34 5.05
N LEU A 51 12.20 51.48 4.14
CA LEU A 51 12.66 50.40 3.28
C LEU A 51 13.27 49.23 4.07
N ILE A 52 14.06 49.52 5.11
CA ILE A 52 14.80 48.52 5.89
C ILE A 52 13.95 47.92 7.03
N ALA A 53 12.86 48.56 7.43
CA ALA A 53 12.02 48.09 8.53
C ALA A 53 11.42 46.70 8.25
N ASN A 54 11.71 45.74 9.14
CA ASN A 54 11.14 44.38 9.11
C ASN A 54 9.70 44.32 9.63
N ASN A 55 9.32 45.26 10.51
CA ASN A 55 7.97 45.35 11.07
C ASN A 55 7.10 46.30 10.22
N LEU A 56 5.94 45.80 9.78
CA LEU A 56 4.99 46.55 8.95
C LEU A 56 4.51 47.85 9.61
N SER A 57 4.28 47.85 10.92
CA SER A 57 3.83 49.05 11.65
C SER A 57 4.90 50.14 11.68
N LEU A 58 6.17 49.77 11.86
CA LEU A 58 7.29 50.72 11.80
C LEU A 58 7.50 51.24 10.38
N ARG A 59 7.34 50.37 9.37
CA ARG A 59 7.39 50.77 7.96
C ARG A 59 6.33 51.82 7.64
N HIS A 60 5.08 51.62 8.08
CA HIS A 60 4.01 52.61 7.95
C HIS A 60 4.35 53.92 8.68
N LEU A 61 4.81 53.84 9.94
CA LEU A 61 5.16 55.01 10.73
C LEU A 61 6.19 55.90 10.00
N PHE A 62 7.29 55.33 9.52
CA PHE A 62 8.34 56.09 8.85
C PHE A 62 7.89 56.64 7.49
N ALA A 63 7.25 55.81 6.65
CA ALA A 63 6.79 56.22 5.33
C ALA A 63 5.77 57.37 5.40
N PHE A 64 4.77 57.25 6.28
CA PHE A 64 3.75 58.29 6.42
C PHE A 64 4.27 59.53 7.14
N SER A 65 5.24 59.40 8.05
CA SER A 65 5.92 60.56 8.63
C SER A 65 6.67 61.37 7.57
N ALA A 66 7.28 60.71 6.57
CA ALA A 66 7.96 61.40 5.47
C ALA A 66 6.98 62.20 4.60
N VAL A 67 5.82 61.63 4.27
CA VAL A 67 4.75 62.32 3.52
C VAL A 67 4.10 63.43 4.35
N ALA A 68 3.88 63.21 5.65
CA ALA A 68 3.35 64.24 6.54
C ALA A 68 4.30 65.44 6.63
N MET A 69 5.61 65.22 6.70
CA MET A 69 6.60 66.29 6.69
C MET A 69 6.53 67.12 5.40
N PHE A 70 6.31 66.44 4.27
CA PHE A 70 6.10 67.10 2.99
C PHE A 70 4.83 67.98 3.02
N MET A 71 3.70 67.42 3.47
CA MET A 71 2.41 68.11 3.50
C MET A 71 2.41 69.32 4.45
N VAL A 72 2.97 69.16 5.65
CA VAL A 72 3.06 70.25 6.65
C VAL A 72 4.02 71.35 6.17
N GLY A 73 5.13 70.98 5.52
CA GLY A 73 6.06 71.96 4.94
C GLY A 73 5.36 72.91 3.96
N GLY A 74 4.58 72.35 3.03
CA GLY A 74 3.85 73.14 2.03
C GLY A 74 2.73 74.03 2.59
N MET A 75 2.19 73.69 3.77
CA MET A 75 1.22 74.56 4.46
C MET A 75 1.89 75.77 5.13
N ILE A 76 3.16 75.64 5.54
CA ILE A 76 3.92 76.72 6.20
C ILE A 76 4.41 77.72 5.16
N GLN A 77 4.98 77.21 4.07
CA GLN A 77 5.42 78.03 2.94
C GLN A 77 5.20 77.22 1.65
N PRO A 78 4.54 77.80 0.63
CA PRO A 78 4.31 77.12 -0.65
C PRO A 78 5.64 76.67 -1.28
N PHE A 79 5.65 75.49 -1.88
CA PHE A 79 6.81 74.96 -2.62
C PHE A 79 6.85 75.48 -4.06
N ASP A 80 8.04 75.47 -4.65
CA ASP A 80 8.21 75.71 -6.09
C ASP A 80 7.63 74.55 -6.92
N ILE A 81 7.17 74.84 -8.14
CA ILE A 81 6.55 73.86 -9.05
C ILE A 81 7.48 72.66 -9.35
N GLY A 82 8.80 72.86 -9.38
CA GLY A 82 9.79 71.81 -9.65
C GLY A 82 9.79 70.68 -8.59
N PRO A 83 10.06 70.98 -7.31
CA PRO A 83 9.95 70.04 -6.20
C PRO A 83 8.57 69.39 -6.08
N ILE A 84 7.49 70.14 -6.32
CA ILE A 84 6.11 69.62 -6.34
C ILE A 84 5.96 68.52 -7.40
N ARG A 85 6.37 68.80 -8.64
CA ARG A 85 6.28 67.86 -9.77
C ARG A 85 7.03 66.56 -9.49
N ASN A 86 8.27 66.66 -9.03
CA ASN A 86 9.09 65.49 -8.74
C ASN A 86 8.49 64.64 -7.61
N SER A 87 7.93 65.30 -6.58
CA SER A 87 7.32 64.63 -5.44
C SER A 87 6.00 63.94 -5.80
N LEU A 88 5.17 64.57 -6.64
CA LEU A 88 3.95 63.97 -7.19
C LEU A 88 4.24 62.67 -7.95
N ILE A 89 5.29 62.64 -8.76
CA ILE A 89 5.66 61.47 -9.56
C ILE A 89 6.30 60.39 -8.67
N LEU A 90 7.32 60.77 -7.89
CA LEU A 90 8.24 59.81 -7.31
C LEU A 90 7.76 59.23 -5.97
N ILE A 91 7.03 60.00 -5.15
CA ILE A 91 6.58 59.51 -3.84
C ILE A 91 5.57 58.36 -3.99
N PRO A 92 4.51 58.45 -4.82
CA PRO A 92 3.61 57.31 -5.04
C PRO A 92 4.33 56.07 -5.56
N LEU A 93 5.30 56.22 -6.47
CA LEU A 93 6.12 55.10 -6.96
C LEU A 93 6.96 54.46 -5.85
N CYS A 94 7.52 55.27 -4.94
CA CYS A 94 8.21 54.76 -3.75
C CYS A 94 7.27 53.90 -2.87
N TYR A 95 6.00 54.27 -2.76
CA TYR A 95 5.00 53.49 -2.01
C TYR A 95 4.66 52.14 -2.66
N ILE A 96 4.84 51.98 -3.98
CA ILE A 96 4.71 50.68 -4.67
C ILE A 96 5.80 49.71 -4.17
N VAL A 97 7.01 50.22 -3.94
CA VAL A 97 8.14 49.42 -3.44
C VAL A 97 7.99 49.11 -1.94
N LEU A 98 7.53 50.08 -1.15
CA LEU A 98 7.36 49.90 0.31
C LEU A 98 6.19 48.98 0.67
N PHE A 99 5.09 49.07 -0.07
CA PHE A 99 3.84 48.36 0.19
C PHE A 99 3.29 47.71 -1.10
N PRO A 100 4.02 46.74 -1.69
CA PRO A 100 3.58 46.08 -2.90
C PRO A 100 2.24 45.38 -2.69
N GLY A 101 1.33 45.53 -3.64
CA GLY A 101 -0.01 44.93 -3.58
C GLY A 101 -1.02 45.64 -2.67
N THR A 102 -0.77 46.90 -2.30
CA THR A 102 -1.71 47.72 -1.53
C THR A 102 -2.18 48.94 -2.34
N LEU A 103 -3.25 49.61 -1.89
CA LEU A 103 -3.78 50.82 -2.51
C LEU A 103 -3.11 52.12 -2.00
N TRP A 104 -2.09 52.00 -1.15
CA TRP A 104 -1.41 53.15 -0.55
C TRP A 104 -0.78 54.13 -1.55
N PRO A 105 -0.18 53.72 -2.68
CA PRO A 105 0.34 54.65 -3.69
C PRO A 105 -0.73 55.61 -4.23
N ILE A 106 -1.94 55.10 -4.50
CA ILE A 106 -3.07 55.90 -4.99
C ILE A 106 -3.53 56.88 -3.90
N ALA A 107 -3.67 56.38 -2.66
CA ALA A 107 -4.07 57.22 -1.53
C ALA A 107 -3.08 58.36 -1.26
N VAL A 108 -1.77 58.06 -1.32
CA VAL A 108 -0.70 59.06 -1.17
C VAL A 108 -0.65 60.02 -2.35
N GLY A 109 -0.80 59.54 -3.58
CA GLY A 109 -0.91 60.40 -4.77
C GLY A 109 -2.08 61.38 -4.68
N GLY A 110 -3.26 60.89 -4.29
CA GLY A 110 -4.44 61.73 -4.08
C GLY A 110 -4.26 62.72 -2.91
N ALA A 111 -3.64 62.29 -1.81
CA ALA A 111 -3.33 63.17 -0.68
C ALA A 111 -2.37 64.29 -1.11
N LEU A 112 -1.31 63.97 -1.85
CA LEU A 112 -0.37 64.95 -2.38
C LEU A 112 -1.08 65.93 -3.30
N VAL A 113 -1.84 65.47 -4.29
CA VAL A 113 -2.61 66.35 -5.21
C VAL A 113 -3.51 67.30 -4.42
N ASN A 114 -4.27 66.80 -3.44
CA ASN A 114 -5.13 67.62 -2.61
C ASN A 114 -4.35 68.64 -1.76
N GLY A 115 -3.19 68.25 -1.21
CA GLY A 115 -2.33 69.13 -0.43
C GLY A 115 -1.76 70.30 -1.23
N TYR A 116 -1.50 70.10 -2.53
CA TYR A 116 -1.00 71.15 -3.41
C TYR A 116 -2.06 72.06 -3.98
N LEU A 117 -3.31 71.61 -4.13
CA LEU A 117 -4.39 72.44 -4.68
C LEU A 117 -4.54 73.78 -3.95
N TYR A 118 -4.27 73.81 -2.64
CA TYR A 118 -4.32 75.01 -1.81
C TYR A 118 -3.11 75.95 -1.97
N GLN A 119 -2.03 75.50 -2.61
CA GLN A 119 -0.77 76.23 -2.74
C GLN A 119 -0.59 76.89 -4.13
N LEU A 120 -1.49 76.61 -5.08
CA LEU A 120 -1.35 77.03 -6.47
C LEU A 120 -1.78 78.48 -6.71
N THR A 121 -1.04 79.17 -7.59
CA THR A 121 -1.48 80.45 -8.18
C THR A 121 -2.30 80.21 -9.45
N ALA A 122 -3.06 81.22 -9.91
CA ALA A 122 -3.93 81.09 -11.09
C ALA A 122 -3.17 80.75 -12.39
N THR A 123 -1.88 81.09 -12.49
CA THR A 123 -1.05 80.79 -13.66
C THR A 123 -0.57 79.34 -13.70
N ASP A 124 -0.49 78.67 -12.55
CA ASP A 124 0.13 77.34 -12.42
C ASP A 124 -0.91 76.21 -12.44
N LEU A 125 -2.20 76.57 -12.29
CA LEU A 125 -3.31 75.63 -12.19
C LEU A 125 -3.41 74.71 -13.42
N GLN A 126 -3.24 75.25 -14.63
CA GLN A 126 -3.36 74.48 -15.86
C GLN A 126 -2.25 73.43 -15.98
N LEU A 127 -1.00 73.83 -15.71
CA LEU A 127 0.17 72.93 -15.73
C LEU A 127 0.08 71.86 -14.64
N PHE A 128 -0.41 72.24 -13.46
CA PHE A 128 -0.61 71.29 -12.35
C PHE A 128 -1.65 70.23 -12.69
N VAL A 129 -2.79 70.61 -13.26
CA VAL A 129 -3.85 69.67 -13.65
C VAL A 129 -3.35 68.67 -14.69
N GLU A 130 -2.57 69.12 -15.68
CA GLU A 130 -1.96 68.26 -16.69
C GLU A 130 -1.04 67.20 -16.04
N VAL A 131 -0.05 67.64 -15.26
CA VAL A 131 0.88 66.75 -14.54
C VAL A 131 0.16 65.83 -13.57
N ALA A 132 -0.77 66.35 -12.77
CA ALA A 132 -1.50 65.56 -11.78
C ALA A 132 -2.34 64.46 -12.45
N SER A 133 -2.94 64.76 -13.62
CA SER A 133 -3.72 63.78 -14.38
C SER A 133 -2.84 62.65 -14.93
N GLU A 134 -1.70 62.97 -15.55
CA GLU A 134 -0.76 61.97 -16.09
C GLU A 134 -0.21 61.07 -14.98
N VAL A 135 0.22 61.67 -13.88
CA VAL A 135 0.79 60.96 -12.74
C VAL A 135 -0.24 60.10 -12.04
N SER A 136 -1.48 60.57 -11.92
CA SER A 136 -2.58 59.77 -11.37
C SER A 136 -2.83 58.54 -12.23
N VAL A 137 -2.84 58.67 -13.56
CA VAL A 137 -3.00 57.52 -14.48
C VAL A 137 -1.86 56.52 -14.31
N ILE A 138 -0.60 56.98 -14.31
CA ILE A 138 0.58 56.12 -14.12
C ILE A 138 0.52 55.42 -12.76
N THR A 139 0.21 56.14 -11.69
CA THR A 139 0.16 55.61 -10.32
C THR A 139 -0.95 54.56 -10.19
N VAL A 140 -2.14 54.85 -10.71
CA VAL A 140 -3.28 53.92 -10.69
C VAL A 140 -2.93 52.65 -11.48
N PHE A 141 -2.41 52.80 -12.70
CA PHE A 141 -2.01 51.68 -13.53
C PHE A 141 -0.92 50.82 -12.88
N ALA A 142 0.15 51.44 -12.38
CA ALA A 142 1.25 50.75 -11.72
C ALA A 142 0.80 50.05 -10.42
N THR A 143 -0.10 50.68 -9.65
CA THR A 143 -0.68 50.09 -8.44
C THR A 143 -1.52 48.87 -8.75
N PHE A 144 -2.41 48.96 -9.76
CA PHE A 144 -3.20 47.81 -10.18
C PHE A 144 -2.33 46.67 -10.72
N MET A 145 -1.32 46.97 -11.53
CA MET A 145 -0.39 45.96 -12.02
C MET A 145 0.37 45.27 -10.89
N ALA A 146 0.88 46.03 -9.91
CA ALA A 146 1.53 45.47 -8.74
C ALA A 146 0.57 44.62 -7.89
N TYR A 147 -0.67 45.10 -7.69
CA TYR A 147 -1.73 44.37 -6.99
C TYR A 147 -2.05 43.02 -7.63
N PHE A 148 -2.35 43.01 -8.93
CA PHE A 148 -2.66 41.78 -9.64
C PHE A 148 -1.46 40.84 -9.71
N TYR A 149 -0.25 41.36 -9.91
CA TYR A 149 0.97 40.54 -9.93
C TYR A 149 1.19 39.81 -8.60
N VAL A 150 1.05 40.50 -7.47
CA VAL A 150 1.16 39.89 -6.13
C VAL A 150 0.05 38.87 -5.93
N LYS A 151 -1.21 39.22 -6.26
CA LYS A 151 -2.35 38.32 -6.05
C LYS A 151 -2.29 37.05 -6.89
N VAL A 152 -1.89 37.16 -8.16
CA VAL A 152 -1.70 36.01 -9.05
C VAL A 152 -0.58 35.11 -8.54
N ARG A 153 0.50 35.67 -7.99
CA ARG A 153 1.58 34.85 -7.39
C ARG A 153 1.13 34.14 -6.13
N GLU A 154 0.38 34.80 -5.24
CA GLU A 154 -0.20 34.14 -4.05
C GLU A 154 -1.09 32.96 -4.46
N GLN A 155 -1.98 33.17 -5.44
CA GLN A 155 -2.85 32.11 -5.95
C GLN A 155 -2.03 30.99 -6.59
N ALA A 156 -1.04 31.30 -7.43
CA ALA A 156 -0.19 30.29 -8.05
C ALA A 156 0.60 29.47 -7.01
N MET A 157 1.05 30.08 -5.92
CA MET A 157 1.69 29.38 -4.81
C MET A 157 0.71 28.46 -4.07
N ALA A 158 -0.50 28.95 -3.77
CA ALA A 158 -1.54 28.14 -3.14
C ALA A 158 -1.93 26.95 -4.01
N TYR A 159 -2.20 27.16 -5.30
CA TYR A 159 -2.47 26.09 -6.26
C TYR A 159 -1.33 25.07 -6.35
N LYS A 160 -0.07 25.55 -6.37
CA LYS A 160 1.08 24.66 -6.38
C LYS A 160 1.13 23.80 -5.12
N GLN A 161 0.90 24.39 -3.95
CA GLN A 161 0.90 23.66 -2.67
C GLN A 161 -0.24 22.64 -2.59
N GLU A 162 -1.44 23.01 -3.02
CA GLU A 162 -2.59 22.11 -3.11
C GLU A 162 -2.34 20.97 -4.11
N SER A 163 -1.65 21.23 -5.22
CA SER A 163 -1.39 20.19 -6.23
C SER A 163 -0.43 19.10 -5.75
N VAL A 164 0.38 19.35 -4.72
CA VAL A 164 1.42 18.44 -4.20
C VAL A 164 1.14 17.92 -2.78
N THR A 165 0.00 18.25 -2.19
CA THR A 165 -0.35 17.87 -0.82
C THR A 165 -1.64 17.06 -0.81
N ASP A 166 -1.70 15.98 -0.04
CA ASP A 166 -2.91 15.21 0.17
C ASP A 166 -3.90 16.01 1.03
N TYR A 167 -5.15 16.09 0.60
CA TYR A 167 -6.13 16.95 1.25
C TYR A 167 -6.49 16.47 2.67
N LEU A 168 -6.42 15.16 2.91
CA LEU A 168 -6.86 14.52 4.15
C LEU A 168 -5.73 14.45 5.18
N THR A 169 -4.60 13.81 4.83
CA THR A 169 -3.49 13.57 5.76
C THR A 169 -2.49 14.72 5.82
N LYS A 170 -2.55 15.66 4.88
CA LYS A 170 -1.58 16.76 4.71
C LYS A 170 -0.15 16.30 4.39
N LEU A 171 0.05 15.01 4.12
CA LEU A 171 1.31 14.49 3.58
C LEU A 171 1.50 14.93 2.12
N PRO A 172 2.75 14.98 1.63
CA PRO A 172 3.03 15.01 0.20
C PRO A 172 2.21 13.93 -0.56
N ASN A 173 1.57 14.31 -1.67
CA ASN A 173 0.74 13.40 -2.46
C ASN A 173 1.54 12.70 -3.58
N LEU A 174 0.85 11.91 -4.40
CA LEU A 174 1.38 11.24 -5.59
C LEU A 174 2.14 12.17 -6.55
N ASN A 175 1.67 13.40 -6.77
CA ASN A 175 2.35 14.35 -7.66
C ASN A 175 3.68 14.83 -7.06
N ALA A 176 3.73 15.03 -5.74
CA ALA A 176 4.96 15.35 -5.03
C ALA A 176 5.97 14.20 -5.16
N PHE A 177 5.51 12.97 -4.95
CA PHE A 177 6.33 11.76 -5.06
C PHE A 177 6.98 11.63 -6.44
N TYR A 178 6.20 11.72 -7.52
CA TYR A 178 6.75 11.67 -8.88
C TYR A 178 7.63 12.88 -9.23
N SER A 179 7.42 14.04 -8.61
CA SER A 179 8.31 15.19 -8.77
C SER A 179 9.67 14.94 -8.12
N ASP A 180 9.71 14.24 -6.99
CA ASP A 180 10.93 13.97 -6.23
C ASP A 180 11.71 12.78 -6.81
N ILE A 181 11.02 11.72 -7.24
CA ILE A 181 11.64 10.58 -7.93
C ILE A 181 12.44 11.02 -9.16
N LYS A 182 11.97 12.01 -9.93
CA LYS A 182 12.68 12.54 -11.11
C LYS A 182 14.06 13.12 -10.82
N GLN A 183 14.41 13.34 -9.55
CA GLN A 183 15.74 13.81 -9.14
C GLN A 183 16.75 12.64 -9.06
N VAL A 184 16.26 11.40 -9.00
CA VAL A 184 17.07 10.19 -9.01
C VAL A 184 17.55 9.90 -10.43
N ASN A 185 18.84 9.60 -10.56
CA ASN A 185 19.51 9.31 -11.81
C ASN A 185 20.65 8.31 -11.57
N LYS A 186 21.29 7.87 -12.66
CA LYS A 186 22.37 6.86 -12.59
C LYS A 186 23.53 7.20 -11.66
N ALA A 187 23.81 8.48 -11.40
CA ALA A 187 24.92 8.89 -10.54
C ALA A 187 24.59 8.83 -9.04
N ASN A 188 23.32 8.83 -8.65
CA ASN A 188 22.91 8.82 -7.24
C ASN A 188 21.95 7.70 -6.87
N ALA A 189 21.50 6.87 -7.82
CA ALA A 189 20.55 5.78 -7.58
C ALA A 189 21.00 4.77 -6.50
N GLU A 190 22.30 4.62 -6.27
CA GLU A 190 22.82 3.76 -5.19
C GLU A 190 22.47 4.25 -3.78
N TYR A 191 22.06 5.51 -3.63
CA TYR A 191 21.71 6.11 -2.34
C TYR A 191 20.21 6.10 -2.04
N PHE A 192 19.36 5.64 -2.96
CA PHE A 192 17.91 5.75 -2.83
C PHE A 192 17.21 4.40 -2.68
N GLY A 193 16.19 4.39 -1.82
CA GLY A 193 15.31 3.25 -1.61
C GLY A 193 13.88 3.66 -1.25
N LEU A 194 12.93 2.78 -1.56
CA LEU A 194 11.52 2.94 -1.22
C LEU A 194 11.09 1.90 -0.19
N LEU A 195 10.29 2.36 0.77
CA LEU A 195 9.43 1.52 1.61
C LEU A 195 7.98 1.82 1.25
N HIS A 196 7.35 0.91 0.53
CA HIS A 196 5.95 0.97 0.15
C HIS A 196 5.11 0.27 1.22
N ILE A 197 4.28 1.03 1.92
CA ILE A 197 3.50 0.61 3.08
C ILE A 197 2.01 0.57 2.68
N GLY A 198 1.38 -0.60 2.82
CA GLY A 198 -0.06 -0.78 2.59
C GLY A 198 -0.76 -1.26 3.85
N LEU A 199 -1.90 -0.66 4.20
CA LEU A 199 -2.67 -1.07 5.39
C LEU A 199 -3.38 -2.41 5.17
N ASP A 200 -3.37 -3.24 6.22
CA ASP A 200 -4.07 -4.53 6.21
C ASP A 200 -5.56 -4.35 6.53
N GLY A 201 -6.43 -4.82 5.64
CA GLY A 201 -7.87 -4.91 5.90
C GLY A 201 -8.57 -3.55 6.08
N PHE A 202 -7.98 -2.44 5.62
CA PHE A 202 -8.58 -1.11 5.76
C PHE A 202 -9.94 -0.98 5.05
N LYS A 203 -10.13 -1.72 3.96
CA LYS A 203 -11.45 -1.85 3.32
C LYS A 203 -12.51 -2.39 4.27
N ASN A 204 -12.21 -3.43 5.04
CA ASN A 204 -13.13 -4.00 6.05
C ASN A 204 -13.46 -2.98 7.16
N VAL A 205 -12.51 -2.10 7.50
CA VAL A 205 -12.74 -1.01 8.45
C VAL A 205 -13.76 -0.02 7.87
N ASN A 206 -13.59 0.39 6.60
CA ASN A 206 -14.54 1.26 5.92
C ASN A 206 -15.93 0.63 5.81
N ASP A 207 -16.01 -0.65 5.45
CA ASP A 207 -17.27 -1.36 5.27
C ASP A 207 -18.04 -1.51 6.60
N ARG A 208 -17.33 -1.68 7.73
CA ARG A 208 -17.93 -1.87 9.06
C ARG A 208 -18.25 -0.56 9.79
N LEU A 209 -17.39 0.45 9.68
CA LEU A 209 -17.45 1.68 10.50
C LEU A 209 -17.80 2.94 9.69
N GLY A 210 -17.82 2.82 8.36
CA GLY A 210 -18.06 3.91 7.42
C GLY A 210 -16.82 4.76 7.12
N TYR A 211 -16.80 5.37 5.94
CA TYR A 211 -15.68 6.16 5.42
C TYR A 211 -15.22 7.28 6.35
N ARG A 212 -16.12 7.96 7.07
CA ARG A 212 -15.74 9.05 7.99
C ARG A 212 -14.85 8.56 9.14
N HIS A 213 -15.07 7.33 9.63
CA HIS A 213 -14.20 6.73 10.65
C HIS A 213 -12.88 6.29 10.06
N GLY A 214 -12.91 5.69 8.86
CA GLY A 214 -11.70 5.35 8.11
C GLY A 214 -10.80 6.55 7.87
N ASP A 215 -11.36 7.69 7.47
CA ASP A 215 -10.62 8.93 7.24
C ASP A 215 -9.88 9.41 8.50
N VAL A 216 -10.54 9.40 9.67
CA VAL A 216 -9.90 9.80 10.93
C VAL A 216 -8.79 8.82 11.33
N LEU A 217 -9.03 7.51 11.15
CA LEU A 217 -8.02 6.48 11.38
C LEU A 217 -6.81 6.66 10.47
N LEU A 218 -7.04 6.99 9.20
CA LEU A 218 -5.99 7.18 8.22
C LEU A 218 -5.15 8.44 8.51
N VAL A 219 -5.79 9.53 8.97
CA VAL A 219 -5.07 10.71 9.46
C VAL A 219 -4.23 10.38 10.68
N ALA A 220 -4.78 9.64 11.65
CA ALA A 220 -4.05 9.23 12.84
C ALA A 220 -2.85 8.34 12.50
N PHE A 221 -3.03 7.39 11.59
CA PHE A 221 -1.96 6.54 11.07
C PHE A 221 -0.88 7.35 10.35
N ALA A 222 -1.27 8.22 9.42
CA ALA A 222 -0.35 9.05 8.65
C ALA A 222 0.55 9.91 9.55
N ASN A 223 -0.04 10.57 10.56
CA ASN A 223 0.72 11.37 11.52
C ASN A 223 1.69 10.50 12.33
N HIS A 224 1.20 9.36 12.84
CA HIS A 224 2.02 8.45 13.64
C HIS A 224 3.21 7.91 12.86
N ILE A 225 2.99 7.43 11.62
CA ILE A 225 4.08 6.92 10.78
C ILE A 225 5.05 8.06 10.43
N ASN A 226 4.56 9.24 10.05
CA ASN A 226 5.42 10.36 9.73
C ASN A 226 6.32 10.78 10.92
N ASP A 227 5.78 10.77 12.14
CA ASP A 227 6.55 11.05 13.36
C ASP A 227 7.64 10.00 13.62
N LEU A 228 7.41 8.73 13.24
CA LEU A 228 8.36 7.64 13.39
C LEU A 228 9.46 7.66 12.33
N VAL A 229 9.11 7.87 11.06
CA VAL A 229 10.02 7.63 9.93
C VAL A 229 10.46 8.89 9.19
N GLY A 230 9.89 10.06 9.51
CA GLY A 230 10.19 11.32 8.82
C GLY A 230 11.65 11.79 8.97
N GLY A 231 12.39 11.25 9.94
CA GLY A 231 13.84 11.48 10.07
C GLY A 231 14.70 10.65 9.11
N TYR A 232 14.17 9.55 8.58
CA TYR A 232 14.87 8.60 7.70
C TYR A 232 14.60 8.88 6.21
N GLY A 233 13.53 9.61 5.91
CA GLY A 233 13.15 9.93 4.55
C GLY A 233 11.89 10.78 4.49
N LYS A 234 11.40 10.99 3.28
CA LYS A 234 10.16 11.74 3.04
C LYS A 234 8.99 10.79 2.81
N LEU A 235 7.94 10.93 3.62
CA LEU A 235 6.73 10.11 3.54
C LEU A 235 5.72 10.76 2.59
N TYR A 236 5.12 9.94 1.73
CA TYR A 236 4.09 10.33 0.76
C TYR A 236 2.86 9.46 0.96
N ARG A 237 1.69 9.99 0.61
CA ARG A 237 0.46 9.22 0.43
C ARG A 237 0.15 9.13 -1.06
N LEU A 238 0.14 7.92 -1.61
CA LEU A 238 -0.11 7.71 -3.04
C LEU A 238 -1.61 7.74 -3.37
N GLY A 239 -2.44 7.27 -2.44
CA GLY A 239 -3.89 7.19 -2.56
C GLY A 239 -4.42 6.08 -1.67
N GLY A 240 -5.75 6.04 -1.47
CA GLY A 240 -6.38 4.97 -0.68
C GLY A 240 -5.72 4.79 0.69
N ASP A 241 -5.23 3.58 0.93
CA ASP A 241 -4.52 3.09 2.11
C ASP A 241 -3.01 2.85 1.89
N GLU A 242 -2.43 3.50 0.87
CA GLU A 242 -1.04 3.32 0.45
C GLU A 242 -0.15 4.53 0.74
N PHE A 243 1.00 4.26 1.33
CA PHE A 243 2.01 5.23 1.70
C PHE A 243 3.37 4.79 1.17
N VAL A 244 4.23 5.74 0.81
CA VAL A 244 5.61 5.45 0.42
C VAL A 244 6.56 6.33 1.19
N LEU A 245 7.58 5.75 1.80
CA LEU A 245 8.74 6.48 2.30
C LEU A 245 9.86 6.39 1.27
N MET A 246 10.36 7.53 0.82
CA MET A 246 11.56 7.63 -0.02
C MET A 246 12.72 8.06 0.86
N ALA A 247 13.72 7.19 1.01
CA ALA A 247 14.93 7.45 1.79
C ALA A 247 16.13 7.72 0.87
N GLU A 248 17.04 8.56 1.35
CA GLU A 248 18.31 8.91 0.69
C GLU A 248 19.46 8.79 1.70
N SER A 249 20.43 7.91 1.45
CA SER A 249 21.58 7.70 2.34
C SER A 249 22.75 7.06 1.59
N HIS A 250 23.98 7.34 2.04
CA HIS A 250 25.18 6.62 1.56
C HIS A 250 25.19 5.15 2.01
N ASP A 251 24.46 4.85 3.09
CA ASP A 251 24.20 3.50 3.59
C ASP A 251 22.70 3.28 3.59
N ILE A 252 22.12 3.18 2.39
CA ILE A 252 20.68 3.11 2.20
C ILE A 252 20.09 1.81 2.75
N GLU A 253 20.80 0.70 2.63
CA GLU A 253 20.34 -0.61 3.12
C GLU A 253 20.14 -0.58 4.64
N LEU A 254 21.15 -0.12 5.40
CA LEU A 254 21.04 0.05 6.84
C LEU A 254 19.90 0.99 7.24
N VAL A 255 19.74 2.11 6.55
CA VAL A 255 18.66 3.08 6.83
C VAL A 255 17.27 2.46 6.64
N LEU A 256 17.08 1.65 5.60
CA LEU A 256 15.83 0.96 5.35
C LEU A 256 15.57 -0.12 6.41
N ASP A 257 16.59 -0.92 6.78
CA ASP A 257 16.50 -1.92 7.85
C ASP A 257 16.10 -1.29 9.19
N GLU A 258 16.77 -0.22 9.61
CA GLU A 258 16.45 0.50 10.84
C GLU A 258 15.01 1.04 10.81
N THR A 259 14.58 1.56 9.67
CA THR A 259 13.22 2.06 9.49
C THR A 259 12.20 0.92 9.61
N ILE A 260 12.46 -0.23 9.00
CA ILE A 260 11.62 -1.44 9.10
C ILE A 260 11.52 -1.91 10.56
N GLU A 261 12.62 -1.96 11.30
CA GLU A 261 12.62 -2.35 12.71
C GLU A 261 11.79 -1.38 13.58
N ILE A 262 11.86 -0.08 13.32
CA ILE A 262 11.04 0.93 14.00
C ILE A 262 9.56 0.69 13.73
N LEU A 263 9.20 0.48 12.46
CA LEU A 263 7.83 0.21 12.05
C LEU A 263 7.31 -1.10 12.67
N HIS A 264 8.11 -2.18 12.66
CA HIS A 264 7.75 -3.45 13.27
C HIS A 264 7.45 -3.34 14.76
N ARG A 265 8.24 -2.58 15.52
CA ARG A 265 7.97 -2.32 16.96
C ARG A 265 6.63 -1.63 17.20
N HIS A 266 6.14 -0.86 16.23
CA HIS A 266 4.88 -0.12 16.29
C HIS A 266 3.72 -0.80 15.54
N LYS A 267 3.91 -2.00 14.98
CA LYS A 267 2.86 -2.79 14.30
C LYS A 267 1.64 -3.07 15.17
N LYS A 268 1.80 -3.02 16.50
CA LYS A 268 0.73 -3.31 17.48
C LYS A 268 0.02 -2.05 18.03
N THR A 269 0.37 -0.85 17.54
CA THR A 269 -0.18 0.43 18.00
C THR A 269 -1.70 0.47 17.88
N LEU A 270 -2.35 1.08 18.87
CA LEU A 270 -3.78 1.34 18.90
C LEU A 270 -4.06 2.80 18.57
N PHE A 271 -4.96 3.02 17.63
CA PHE A 271 -5.44 4.34 17.21
C PHE A 271 -6.80 4.60 17.85
N ASN A 272 -6.90 5.67 18.64
CA ASN A 272 -8.13 6.05 19.33
C ASN A 272 -8.97 6.97 18.42
N VAL A 273 -10.19 6.55 18.11
CA VAL A 273 -11.14 7.32 17.31
C VAL A 273 -12.50 7.26 17.98
N ASN A 274 -13.11 8.41 18.29
CA ASN A 274 -14.47 8.53 18.83
C ASN A 274 -14.80 7.52 19.96
N SER A 275 -13.90 7.39 20.94
CA SER A 275 -13.98 6.48 22.12
C SER A 275 -13.75 4.98 21.88
N THR A 276 -13.39 4.56 20.67
CA THR A 276 -12.95 3.19 20.36
C THR A 276 -11.47 3.14 19.96
N SER A 277 -10.80 2.04 20.31
CA SER A 277 -9.39 1.79 19.94
C SER A 277 -9.32 0.76 18.82
N HIS A 278 -8.65 1.11 17.72
CA HIS A 278 -8.48 0.24 16.56
C HIS A 278 -7.01 -0.09 16.35
N ARG A 279 -6.71 -1.34 15.99
CA ARG A 279 -5.40 -1.73 15.49
C ARG A 279 -5.42 -1.66 13.96
N LEU A 280 -4.39 -1.05 13.38
CA LEU A 280 -4.15 -1.09 11.94
C LEU A 280 -2.87 -1.88 11.70
N GLY A 281 -3.00 -3.02 11.02
CA GLY A 281 -1.85 -3.73 10.46
C GLY A 281 -1.38 -3.04 9.18
N PHE A 282 -0.15 -3.31 8.77
CA PHE A 282 0.38 -2.88 7.49
C PHE A 282 1.49 -3.83 7.04
N CYS A 283 1.53 -4.14 5.75
CA CYS A 283 2.63 -4.81 5.08
C CYS A 283 3.59 -3.79 4.44
N ILE A 284 4.82 -4.20 4.20
CA ILE A 284 5.85 -3.35 3.60
C ILE A 284 6.54 -4.05 2.43
N GLY A 285 6.61 -3.37 1.28
CA GLY A 285 7.48 -3.71 0.17
C GLY A 285 8.69 -2.80 0.11
N VAL A 286 9.88 -3.36 -0.10
CA VAL A 286 11.14 -2.60 -0.14
C VAL A 286 11.78 -2.71 -1.53
N ALA A 287 12.25 -1.61 -2.12
CA ALA A 287 12.98 -1.65 -3.40
C ALA A 287 14.06 -0.57 -3.50
N PHE A 288 15.23 -0.92 -4.04
CA PHE A 288 16.30 0.03 -4.31
C PHE A 288 16.17 0.68 -5.68
N ALA A 289 16.58 1.95 -5.79
CA ALA A 289 16.61 2.62 -7.09
C ALA A 289 17.67 2.03 -8.03
N LYS A 290 18.74 1.44 -7.47
CA LYS A 290 19.83 0.80 -8.22
C LYS A 290 19.36 -0.41 -9.06
N ASP A 291 18.21 -0.99 -8.72
CA ASP A 291 17.64 -2.14 -9.43
C ASP A 291 16.74 -1.69 -10.61
N ALA A 292 16.58 -0.38 -10.80
CA ALA A 292 15.71 0.21 -11.82
C ALA A 292 16.26 1.55 -12.38
N VAL A 293 17.59 1.66 -12.47
CA VAL A 293 18.31 2.91 -12.81
C VAL A 293 17.86 3.54 -14.13
N ASP A 294 17.49 2.72 -15.11
CA ASP A 294 17.13 3.19 -16.46
C ASP A 294 15.65 3.62 -16.56
N ASN A 295 14.81 3.25 -15.59
CA ASN A 295 13.40 3.60 -15.59
C ASN A 295 12.81 3.67 -14.17
N LEU A 296 12.58 4.89 -13.71
CA LEU A 296 12.04 5.16 -12.38
C LEU A 296 10.61 4.64 -12.16
N ASP A 297 9.82 4.44 -13.23
CA ASP A 297 8.52 3.78 -13.12
C ASP A 297 8.67 2.29 -12.76
N ILE A 298 9.77 1.66 -13.18
CA ILE A 298 10.11 0.28 -12.78
C ILE A 298 10.48 0.26 -11.29
N TRP A 299 11.20 1.26 -10.78
CA TRP A 299 11.52 1.35 -9.36
C TRP A 299 10.28 1.37 -8.47
N VAL A 300 9.28 2.18 -8.83
CA VAL A 300 8.00 2.23 -8.11
C VAL A 300 7.27 0.88 -8.22
N LYS A 301 7.22 0.28 -9.41
CA LYS A 301 6.62 -1.05 -9.61
C LYS A 301 7.31 -2.15 -8.80
N ASN A 302 8.63 -2.13 -8.69
CA ASN A 302 9.39 -3.08 -7.89
C ASN A 302 8.97 -3.00 -6.42
N SER A 303 8.79 -1.80 -5.88
CA SER A 303 8.28 -1.62 -4.50
C SER A 303 6.84 -2.10 -4.32
N ASP A 304 6.00 -1.95 -5.35
CA ASP A 304 4.61 -2.45 -5.37
C ASP A 304 4.55 -3.99 -5.43
N PHE A 305 5.39 -4.62 -6.27
CA PHE A 305 5.52 -6.08 -6.31
C PHE A 305 6.00 -6.65 -4.97
N ALA A 306 6.97 -6.00 -4.34
CA ALA A 306 7.40 -6.34 -2.99
C ALA A 306 6.25 -6.24 -1.97
N LEU A 307 5.44 -5.17 -2.03
CA LEU A 307 4.29 -5.02 -1.15
C LEU A 307 3.23 -6.09 -1.42
N PHE A 308 2.98 -6.44 -2.67
CA PHE A 308 2.06 -7.50 -3.05
C PHE A 308 2.48 -8.85 -2.48
N LYS A 309 3.77 -9.22 -2.59
CA LYS A 309 4.29 -10.44 -1.96
C LYS A 309 4.14 -10.37 -0.45
N ALA A 310 4.51 -9.27 0.18
CA ALA A 310 4.37 -9.09 1.61
C ALA A 310 2.90 -9.30 2.06
N ARG A 311 1.91 -8.86 1.29
CA ARG A 311 0.48 -9.15 1.57
C ARG A 311 0.15 -10.63 1.41
N SER A 312 0.76 -11.34 0.46
CA SER A 312 0.56 -12.78 0.27
C SER A 312 1.18 -13.65 1.36
N GLU A 313 2.27 -13.20 1.99
CA GLU A 313 2.93 -13.89 3.11
C GLU A 313 2.20 -13.70 4.45
N GLY A 314 1.18 -12.83 4.48
CA GLY A 314 0.33 -12.60 5.65
C GLY A 314 0.46 -11.21 6.25
N ALA A 315 -0.38 -10.94 7.25
CA ALA A 315 -0.55 -9.60 7.82
C ALA A 315 0.75 -9.06 8.46
N GLY A 316 1.14 -7.88 8.01
CA GLY A 316 2.35 -7.15 8.30
C GLY A 316 3.68 -7.89 8.15
N SER A 317 3.78 -8.69 7.10
CA SER A 317 5.06 -9.15 6.57
C SER A 317 5.80 -8.01 5.87
N VAL A 318 7.10 -8.20 5.67
CA VAL A 318 7.99 -7.27 4.96
C VAL A 318 8.72 -8.07 3.91
N CYS A 319 8.72 -7.58 2.67
CA CYS A 319 9.37 -8.26 1.56
C CYS A 319 10.29 -7.28 0.83
N TRP A 320 11.50 -7.73 0.52
CA TRP A 320 12.43 -7.02 -0.33
C TRP A 320 12.21 -7.44 -1.77
N PHE A 321 12.24 -6.47 -2.68
CA PHE A 321 12.25 -6.76 -4.09
C PHE A 321 13.55 -7.49 -4.46
N ASP A 322 13.41 -8.61 -5.16
CA ASP A 322 14.47 -9.23 -5.93
C ASP A 322 13.93 -9.68 -7.31
N ASP A 323 14.83 -9.98 -8.25
CA ASP A 323 14.43 -10.40 -9.60
C ASP A 323 13.64 -11.72 -9.61
N LYS A 324 13.80 -12.57 -8.58
CA LYS A 324 13.02 -13.82 -8.46
C LYS A 324 11.57 -13.51 -8.12
N LEU A 325 11.33 -12.53 -7.26
CA LEU A 325 10.02 -12.04 -6.87
C LEU A 325 9.19 -11.54 -8.05
N LEU A 326 9.84 -10.80 -8.96
CA LEU A 326 9.19 -10.33 -10.19
C LEU A 326 8.74 -11.52 -11.05
N GLY A 327 9.61 -12.52 -11.21
CA GLY A 327 9.28 -13.76 -11.91
C GLY A 327 8.11 -14.51 -11.27
N GLU A 328 8.13 -14.67 -9.95
CA GLU A 328 7.05 -15.31 -9.18
C GLU A 328 5.72 -14.56 -9.30
N THR A 329 5.75 -13.23 -9.22
CA THR A 329 4.53 -12.42 -9.29
C THR A 329 3.89 -12.47 -10.68
N ILE A 330 4.71 -12.36 -11.73
CA ILE A 330 4.26 -12.54 -13.12
C ILE A 330 3.67 -13.94 -13.30
N ARG A 331 4.34 -14.95 -12.77
CA ARG A 331 3.92 -16.34 -12.86
C ARG A 331 2.58 -16.59 -12.14
N GLN A 332 2.39 -16.06 -10.94
CA GLN A 332 1.12 -16.15 -10.21
C GLN A 332 -0.01 -15.46 -10.97
N HIS A 333 0.25 -14.30 -11.58
CA HIS A 333 -0.75 -13.60 -12.38
C HIS A 333 -1.14 -14.39 -13.64
N GLN A 334 -0.17 -15.00 -14.34
CA GLN A 334 -0.44 -15.90 -15.46
C GLN A 334 -1.35 -17.05 -15.02
N ILE A 335 -1.03 -17.68 -13.89
CA ILE A 335 -1.85 -18.75 -13.31
C ILE A 335 -3.27 -18.26 -13.01
N GLU A 336 -3.41 -17.11 -12.36
CA GLU A 336 -4.70 -16.51 -12.03
C GLU A 336 -5.59 -16.34 -13.26
N THR A 337 -5.03 -15.84 -14.36
CA THR A 337 -5.77 -15.61 -15.60
C THR A 337 -6.14 -16.91 -16.33
N GLU A 338 -5.36 -17.96 -16.17
CA GLU A 338 -5.51 -19.21 -16.93
C GLU A 338 -6.38 -20.26 -16.23
N ILE A 339 -6.58 -20.22 -14.90
CA ILE A 339 -7.35 -21.25 -14.15
C ILE A 339 -8.75 -21.47 -14.76
N LYS A 340 -9.46 -20.38 -15.08
CA LYS A 340 -10.80 -20.46 -15.64
C LYS A 340 -10.82 -21.08 -17.05
N ASP A 341 -9.87 -20.72 -17.89
CA ASP A 341 -9.75 -21.24 -19.25
C ASP A 341 -9.26 -22.70 -19.23
N ALA A 342 -8.39 -23.05 -18.27
CA ALA A 342 -7.91 -24.41 -18.04
C ALA A 342 -9.03 -25.39 -17.65
N LEU A 343 -10.01 -24.92 -16.86
CA LEU A 343 -11.22 -25.69 -16.53
C LEU A 343 -12.10 -25.97 -17.75
N ILE A 344 -12.16 -25.05 -18.71
CA ILE A 344 -12.97 -25.19 -19.93
C ILE A 344 -12.26 -26.08 -20.97
N ASN A 345 -10.92 -26.04 -20.99
CA ASN A 345 -10.09 -26.71 -22.00
C ASN A 345 -9.50 -28.06 -21.53
N ASP A 346 -10.11 -28.70 -20.52
CA ASP A 346 -9.72 -30.03 -20.00
C ASP A 346 -8.22 -30.15 -19.65
N GLN A 347 -7.63 -29.09 -19.07
CA GLN A 347 -6.20 -29.07 -18.74
C GLN A 347 -5.90 -29.62 -17.34
N PHE A 348 -6.92 -29.75 -16.50
CA PHE A 348 -6.82 -30.39 -15.19
C PHE A 348 -7.06 -31.88 -15.30
N VAL A 349 -6.28 -32.67 -14.56
CA VAL A 349 -6.41 -34.13 -14.49
C VAL A 349 -6.25 -34.59 -13.04
N LEU A 350 -6.85 -35.72 -12.69
CA LEU A 350 -6.70 -36.33 -11.37
C LEU A 350 -5.72 -37.50 -11.44
N TYR A 351 -4.77 -37.48 -10.51
CA TYR A 351 -3.89 -38.61 -10.20
C TYR A 351 -4.35 -39.19 -8.87
N TYR A 352 -4.05 -40.47 -8.64
CA TYR A 352 -4.54 -41.22 -7.49
C TYR A 352 -3.35 -41.83 -6.76
N GLN A 353 -3.19 -41.48 -5.49
CA GLN A 353 -2.15 -42.06 -4.65
C GLN A 353 -2.74 -43.20 -3.80
N PRO A 354 -2.17 -44.42 -3.82
CA PRO A 354 -2.70 -45.53 -3.04
C PRO A 354 -2.57 -45.31 -1.52
N LYS A 355 -3.65 -45.63 -0.81
CA LYS A 355 -3.64 -45.83 0.65
C LYS A 355 -3.54 -47.31 0.94
N VAL A 356 -2.60 -47.69 1.80
CA VAL A 356 -2.20 -49.08 2.00
C VAL A 356 -2.35 -49.46 3.47
N SER A 357 -2.92 -50.63 3.73
CA SER A 357 -2.97 -51.19 5.08
C SER A 357 -1.55 -51.44 5.60
N ALA A 358 -1.21 -50.85 6.74
CA ALA A 358 0.10 -51.06 7.34
C ALA A 358 0.33 -52.53 7.72
N THR A 359 -0.76 -53.27 8.00
CA THR A 359 -0.72 -54.69 8.41
C THR A 359 -0.70 -55.65 7.22
N THR A 360 -1.61 -55.49 6.25
CA THR A 360 -1.77 -56.46 5.14
C THR A 360 -0.96 -56.10 3.91
N SER A 361 -0.47 -54.86 3.81
CA SER A 361 0.18 -54.30 2.61
C SER A 361 -0.73 -54.30 1.37
N GLU A 362 -2.04 -54.38 1.57
CA GLU A 362 -3.05 -54.30 0.51
C GLU A 362 -3.52 -52.85 0.35
N VAL A 363 -3.86 -52.47 -0.90
CA VAL A 363 -4.45 -51.17 -1.20
C VAL A 363 -5.89 -51.15 -0.68
N VAL A 364 -6.19 -50.21 0.21
CA VAL A 364 -7.49 -50.06 0.90
C VAL A 364 -8.23 -48.78 0.52
N GLY A 365 -7.54 -47.84 -0.12
CA GLY A 365 -8.12 -46.58 -0.58
C GLY A 365 -7.24 -45.87 -1.60
N ALA A 366 -7.67 -44.69 -2.02
CA ALA A 366 -6.84 -43.77 -2.79
C ALA A 366 -7.09 -42.31 -2.36
N GLU A 367 -6.12 -41.45 -2.57
CA GLU A 367 -6.31 -40.00 -2.53
C GLU A 367 -6.29 -39.42 -3.94
N ALA A 368 -7.29 -38.61 -4.28
CA ALA A 368 -7.37 -37.91 -5.55
C ALA A 368 -6.61 -36.58 -5.48
N LEU A 369 -5.54 -36.50 -6.27
CA LEU A 369 -4.62 -35.38 -6.32
C LEU A 369 -4.71 -34.69 -7.68
N ILE A 370 -5.15 -33.44 -7.68
CA ILE A 370 -5.24 -32.63 -8.90
C ILE A 370 -3.86 -32.35 -9.49
N ARG A 371 -3.77 -32.34 -10.82
CA ARG A 371 -2.61 -31.92 -11.60
C ARG A 371 -3.07 -30.97 -12.69
N TRP A 372 -2.25 -29.98 -13.03
CA TRP A 372 -2.53 -29.06 -14.11
C TRP A 372 -1.46 -29.17 -15.19
N ASN A 373 -1.88 -29.66 -16.37
CA ASN A 373 -1.02 -29.80 -17.53
C ASN A 373 -1.30 -28.65 -18.51
N HIS A 374 -0.57 -27.55 -18.38
CA HIS A 374 -0.74 -26.40 -19.24
C HIS A 374 0.08 -26.54 -20.54
N PRO A 375 -0.51 -26.32 -21.74
CA PRO A 375 0.16 -26.57 -23.02
C PRO A 375 1.41 -25.72 -23.25
N GLN A 376 1.44 -24.50 -22.70
CA GLN A 376 2.56 -23.56 -22.88
C GLN A 376 3.43 -23.41 -21.63
N LEU A 377 2.85 -23.61 -20.44
CA LEU A 377 3.50 -23.32 -19.16
C LEU A 377 4.07 -24.58 -18.51
N GLY A 378 3.87 -25.74 -19.13
CA GLY A 378 4.26 -27.05 -18.60
C GLY A 378 3.33 -27.53 -17.49
N ALA A 379 3.83 -28.49 -16.70
CA ALA A 379 3.14 -28.95 -15.51
C ALA A 379 3.19 -27.87 -14.42
N ILE A 380 2.03 -27.44 -13.94
CA ILE A 380 1.87 -26.46 -12.86
C ILE A 380 1.51 -27.24 -11.59
N THR A 381 2.26 -27.05 -10.52
CA THR A 381 2.10 -27.86 -9.30
C THR A 381 0.91 -27.36 -8.47
N PRO A 382 0.22 -28.23 -7.71
CA PRO A 382 -0.85 -27.83 -6.80
C PRO A 382 -0.43 -26.73 -5.81
N ALA A 383 0.79 -26.80 -5.28
CA ALA A 383 1.36 -25.79 -4.40
C ALA A 383 1.47 -24.40 -5.06
N GLU A 384 1.54 -24.34 -6.40
CA GLU A 384 1.63 -23.08 -7.15
C GLU A 384 0.25 -22.48 -7.44
N PHE A 385 -0.74 -23.29 -7.85
CA PHE A 385 -2.03 -22.76 -8.30
C PHE A 385 -3.15 -22.80 -7.25
N ILE A 386 -3.12 -23.71 -6.27
CA ILE A 386 -4.18 -23.78 -5.24
C ILE A 386 -4.24 -22.48 -4.42
N PRO A 387 -3.13 -21.91 -3.91
CA PRO A 387 -3.18 -20.64 -3.17
C PRO A 387 -3.74 -19.48 -4.01
N VAL A 388 -3.43 -19.47 -5.31
CA VAL A 388 -3.96 -18.47 -6.25
C VAL A 388 -5.47 -18.66 -6.44
N ALA A 389 -5.92 -19.91 -6.59
CA ALA A 389 -7.34 -20.25 -6.73
C ALA A 389 -8.13 -19.90 -5.47
N GLU A 390 -7.58 -20.11 -4.27
CA GLU A 390 -8.21 -19.78 -2.99
C GLU A 390 -8.38 -18.27 -2.82
N ARG A 391 -7.30 -17.51 -2.99
CA ARG A 391 -7.30 -16.04 -2.86
C ARG A 391 -8.25 -15.36 -3.85
N THR A 392 -8.48 -15.97 -5.01
CA THR A 392 -9.38 -15.46 -6.05
C THR A 392 -10.77 -16.12 -6.06
N ALA A 393 -11.06 -16.97 -5.06
CA ALA A 393 -12.26 -17.79 -4.97
C ALA A 393 -12.53 -18.71 -6.19
N GLN A 394 -11.58 -18.83 -7.12
CA GLN A 394 -11.62 -19.79 -8.22
C GLN A 394 -11.47 -21.24 -7.74
N ILE A 395 -11.07 -21.46 -6.48
CA ILE A 395 -11.04 -22.78 -5.84
C ILE A 395 -12.44 -23.42 -5.75
N VAL A 396 -13.51 -22.63 -5.68
CA VAL A 396 -14.89 -23.15 -5.59
C VAL A 396 -15.30 -23.89 -6.87
N PRO A 397 -15.29 -23.26 -8.07
CA PRO A 397 -15.59 -23.98 -9.30
C PRO A 397 -14.58 -25.10 -9.60
N LEU A 398 -13.31 -24.92 -9.24
CA LEU A 398 -12.28 -25.94 -9.40
C LEU A 398 -12.55 -27.17 -8.53
N GLY A 399 -12.89 -26.97 -7.26
CA GLY A 399 -13.24 -28.04 -6.32
C GLY A 399 -14.52 -28.79 -6.73
N HIS A 400 -15.51 -28.10 -7.30
CA HIS A 400 -16.69 -28.75 -7.87
C HIS A 400 -16.34 -29.68 -9.04
N TRP A 401 -15.39 -29.25 -9.89
CA TRP A 401 -14.87 -30.09 -10.96
C TRP A 401 -14.11 -31.30 -10.41
N VAL A 402 -13.22 -31.11 -9.43
CA VAL A 402 -12.46 -32.19 -8.77
C VAL A 402 -13.41 -33.24 -8.17
N LEU A 403 -14.39 -32.81 -7.37
CA LEU A 403 -15.36 -33.71 -6.74
C LEU A 403 -16.13 -34.54 -7.78
N ARG A 404 -16.53 -33.90 -8.87
CA ARG A 404 -17.28 -34.56 -9.95
C ARG A 404 -16.41 -35.60 -10.67
N GLU A 405 -15.18 -35.24 -11.01
CA GLU A 405 -14.28 -36.12 -11.75
C GLU A 405 -13.81 -37.30 -10.89
N ALA A 406 -13.52 -37.06 -9.61
CA ALA A 406 -13.24 -38.11 -8.65
C ALA A 406 -14.45 -39.07 -8.52
N CYS A 407 -15.68 -38.55 -8.35
CA CYS A 407 -16.87 -39.39 -8.25
C CYS A 407 -17.09 -40.26 -9.50
N LYS A 408 -16.88 -39.70 -10.70
CA LYS A 408 -16.94 -40.48 -11.95
C LYS A 408 -15.91 -41.59 -11.97
N GLN A 409 -14.64 -41.31 -11.62
CA GLN A 409 -13.60 -42.32 -11.61
C GLN A 409 -13.88 -43.44 -10.60
N ILE A 410 -14.35 -43.09 -9.40
CA ILE A 410 -14.76 -44.07 -8.38
C ILE A 410 -15.89 -44.94 -8.94
N LYS A 411 -16.87 -44.34 -9.62
CA LYS A 411 -17.98 -45.06 -10.22
C LYS A 411 -17.51 -46.04 -11.30
N GLU A 412 -16.55 -45.63 -12.14
CA GLU A 412 -15.95 -46.53 -13.13
C GLU A 412 -15.26 -47.73 -12.48
N TRP A 413 -14.53 -47.52 -11.38
CA TRP A 413 -13.90 -48.62 -10.63
C TRP A 413 -14.92 -49.53 -9.95
N HIS A 414 -15.95 -48.94 -9.35
CA HIS A 414 -17.06 -49.67 -8.74
C HIS A 414 -17.81 -50.55 -9.75
N ASP A 415 -18.11 -50.01 -10.93
CA ASP A 415 -18.76 -50.76 -12.02
C ASP A 415 -17.85 -51.86 -12.60
N ALA A 416 -16.53 -51.71 -12.46
CA ALA A 416 -15.55 -52.74 -12.79
C ALA A 416 -15.32 -53.76 -11.66
N GLY A 417 -16.05 -53.65 -10.54
CA GLY A 417 -16.01 -54.60 -9.41
C GLY A 417 -14.98 -54.27 -8.33
N VAL A 418 -14.42 -53.06 -8.32
CA VAL A 418 -13.47 -52.59 -7.31
C VAL A 418 -14.14 -51.53 -6.44
N ASP A 419 -14.50 -51.92 -5.22
CA ASP A 419 -15.05 -51.02 -4.20
C ASP A 419 -13.90 -50.36 -3.43
N LEU A 420 -13.57 -49.13 -3.83
CA LEU A 420 -12.48 -48.38 -3.23
C LEU A 420 -12.95 -47.03 -2.70
N CYS A 421 -12.60 -46.71 -1.46
CA CYS A 421 -12.81 -45.39 -0.91
C CYS A 421 -11.76 -44.43 -1.47
N VAL A 422 -12.21 -43.33 -2.08
CA VAL A 422 -11.32 -42.28 -2.59
C VAL A 422 -11.56 -40.98 -1.85
N SER A 423 -10.44 -40.39 -1.41
CA SER A 423 -10.41 -39.18 -0.63
C SER A 423 -10.17 -37.97 -1.53
N VAL A 424 -10.90 -36.88 -1.26
CA VAL A 424 -10.82 -35.62 -2.00
C VAL A 424 -10.61 -34.47 -1.03
N ASN A 425 -9.54 -33.71 -1.25
CA ASN A 425 -9.24 -32.49 -0.51
C ASN A 425 -10.24 -31.37 -0.80
N VAL A 426 -10.70 -30.71 0.26
CA VAL A 426 -11.62 -29.58 0.18
C VAL A 426 -11.05 -28.38 0.94
N SER A 427 -10.92 -27.24 0.25
CA SER A 427 -10.42 -26.00 0.82
C SER A 427 -11.41 -25.35 1.80
N ASN A 428 -10.90 -24.59 2.76
CA ASN A 428 -11.68 -23.81 3.73
C ASN A 428 -12.64 -22.84 3.03
N VAL A 429 -12.21 -22.24 1.91
CA VAL A 429 -13.03 -21.30 1.13
C VAL A 429 -14.28 -21.99 0.57
N GLN A 430 -14.21 -23.31 0.32
CA GLN A 430 -15.37 -24.09 -0.10
C GLN A 430 -16.32 -24.41 1.06
N PHE A 431 -15.82 -24.56 2.28
CA PHE A 431 -16.66 -24.74 3.48
C PHE A 431 -17.43 -23.47 3.84
N ASP A 432 -16.80 -22.31 3.69
CA ASP A 432 -17.46 -21.01 3.87
C ASP A 432 -18.59 -20.79 2.85
N HIS A 433 -18.53 -21.49 1.72
CA HIS A 433 -19.57 -21.44 0.70
C HIS A 433 -20.71 -22.40 1.04
N THR A 434 -21.90 -21.86 1.32
CA THR A 434 -23.08 -22.60 1.80
C THR A 434 -23.64 -23.70 0.87
N ASP A 435 -23.06 -23.94 -0.30
CA ASP A 435 -23.54 -24.92 -1.28
C ASP A 435 -22.74 -26.24 -1.33
N LEU A 436 -21.62 -26.39 -0.62
CA LEU A 436 -20.76 -27.59 -0.70
C LEU A 436 -21.55 -28.90 -0.50
N PHE A 437 -22.30 -29.01 0.59
CA PHE A 437 -23.11 -30.21 0.87
C PHE A 437 -24.14 -30.48 -0.23
N LYS A 438 -24.78 -29.42 -0.74
CA LYS A 438 -25.77 -29.51 -1.82
C LYS A 438 -25.12 -30.02 -3.11
N VAL A 439 -23.95 -29.49 -3.47
CA VAL A 439 -23.21 -29.90 -4.67
C VAL A 439 -22.76 -31.35 -4.59
N ILE A 440 -22.24 -31.79 -3.45
CA ILE A 440 -21.88 -33.20 -3.24
C ILE A 440 -23.11 -34.11 -3.39
N CYS A 441 -24.24 -33.73 -2.81
CA CYS A 441 -25.50 -34.48 -2.96
C CYS A 441 -25.97 -34.56 -4.42
N GLU A 442 -25.79 -33.50 -5.21
CA GLU A 442 -26.14 -33.47 -6.62
C GLU A 442 -25.20 -34.37 -7.44
N ILE A 443 -23.89 -34.28 -7.22
CA ILE A 443 -22.88 -35.12 -7.88
C ILE A 443 -23.13 -36.60 -7.61
N LEU A 444 -23.32 -37.00 -6.35
CA LEU A 444 -23.59 -38.39 -5.99
C LEU A 444 -24.87 -38.94 -6.66
N ARG A 445 -25.92 -38.11 -6.76
CA ARG A 445 -27.17 -38.47 -7.44
C ARG A 445 -26.99 -38.60 -8.95
N GLU A 446 -26.24 -37.71 -9.57
CA GLU A 446 -25.96 -37.71 -11.01
C GLU A 446 -25.12 -38.92 -11.42
N VAL A 447 -24.03 -39.17 -10.70
CA VAL A 447 -23.09 -40.26 -10.96
C VAL A 447 -23.64 -41.62 -10.47
N ARG A 448 -24.62 -41.60 -9.55
CA ARG A 448 -25.17 -42.78 -8.87
C ARG A 448 -24.09 -43.57 -8.14
N LEU A 449 -23.24 -42.85 -7.41
CA LEU A 449 -22.16 -43.41 -6.61
C LEU A 449 -22.65 -43.74 -5.19
N PRO A 450 -22.37 -44.94 -4.66
CA PRO A 450 -22.54 -45.22 -3.23
C PRO A 450 -21.70 -44.25 -2.38
N SER A 451 -22.33 -43.52 -1.47
CA SER A 451 -21.69 -42.43 -0.71
C SER A 451 -20.47 -42.86 0.12
N HIS A 452 -20.45 -44.10 0.61
CA HIS A 452 -19.36 -44.66 1.42
C HIS A 452 -18.04 -44.84 0.67
N LEU A 453 -18.05 -44.74 -0.67
CA LEU A 453 -16.85 -44.79 -1.49
C LEU A 453 -16.18 -43.41 -1.66
N LEU A 454 -16.80 -42.35 -1.15
CA LEU A 454 -16.23 -41.00 -1.12
C LEU A 454 -15.79 -40.66 0.31
N GLN A 455 -14.60 -40.09 0.42
CA GLN A 455 -14.11 -39.46 1.63
C GLN A 455 -13.75 -38.00 1.35
N ILE A 456 -14.08 -37.11 2.27
CA ILE A 456 -13.71 -35.69 2.20
C ILE A 456 -12.59 -35.43 3.19
N GLU A 457 -11.51 -34.80 2.72
CA GLU A 457 -10.38 -34.39 3.55
C GLU A 457 -10.44 -32.88 3.80
N ILE A 458 -10.25 -32.50 5.06
CA ILE A 458 -10.26 -31.11 5.51
C ILE A 458 -8.96 -30.83 6.24
N THR A 459 -8.36 -29.66 6.04
CA THR A 459 -7.17 -29.27 6.79
C THR A 459 -7.52 -28.87 8.22
N GLU A 460 -6.56 -28.92 9.14
CA GLU A 460 -6.76 -28.43 10.51
C GLU A 460 -7.13 -26.93 10.54
N SER A 461 -6.57 -26.13 9.63
CA SER A 461 -6.86 -24.69 9.52
C SER A 461 -8.33 -24.39 9.22
N ALA A 462 -9.06 -25.31 8.57
CA ALA A 462 -10.50 -25.22 8.32
C ALA A 462 -11.29 -24.98 9.61
N LEU A 463 -10.82 -25.56 10.71
CA LEU A 463 -11.48 -25.54 12.01
C LEU A 463 -11.30 -24.21 12.75
N MET A 464 -10.39 -23.34 12.29
CA MET A 464 -10.08 -22.07 12.96
C MET A 464 -11.02 -20.93 12.56
N GLY A 465 -11.62 -21.00 11.37
CA GLY A 465 -12.52 -19.98 10.85
C GLY A 465 -13.88 -19.99 11.55
N ASP A 466 -14.71 -20.98 11.21
CA ASP A 466 -16.02 -21.22 11.82
C ASP A 466 -16.20 -22.71 12.18
N PRO A 467 -15.67 -23.13 13.35
CA PRO A 467 -15.71 -24.54 13.74
C PRO A 467 -17.12 -25.11 13.89
N ASP A 468 -18.13 -24.30 14.20
CA ASP A 468 -19.52 -24.76 14.33
C ASP A 468 -20.11 -25.06 12.94
N ALA A 469 -19.90 -24.17 11.96
CA ALA A 469 -20.35 -24.39 10.58
C ALA A 469 -19.68 -25.63 9.93
N VAL A 470 -18.37 -25.80 10.12
CA VAL A 470 -17.65 -26.98 9.63
C VAL A 470 -18.18 -28.26 10.30
N THR A 471 -18.40 -28.22 11.61
CA THR A 471 -18.97 -29.36 12.37
C THR A 471 -20.33 -29.78 11.82
N ASP A 472 -21.21 -28.80 11.51
CA ASP A 472 -22.54 -29.06 10.95
C ASP A 472 -22.46 -29.70 9.55
N ILE A 473 -21.59 -29.21 8.68
CA ILE A 473 -21.38 -29.77 7.33
C ILE A 473 -20.81 -31.19 7.42
N CYS A 474 -19.77 -31.42 8.23
CA CYS A 474 -19.20 -32.76 8.44
C CYS A 474 -20.24 -33.73 8.99
N GLY A 475 -21.11 -33.29 9.90
CA GLY A 475 -22.23 -34.08 10.41
C GLY A 475 -23.22 -34.48 9.32
N GLN A 476 -23.55 -33.56 8.40
CA GLN A 476 -24.42 -33.83 7.26
C GLN A 476 -23.78 -34.82 6.28
N LEU A 477 -22.48 -34.68 6.00
CA LEU A 477 -21.73 -35.60 5.12
C LEU A 477 -21.73 -37.03 5.69
N ARG A 478 -21.45 -37.19 6.99
CA ARG A 478 -21.50 -38.50 7.65
C ARG A 478 -22.90 -39.10 7.70
N ALA A 479 -23.93 -38.28 7.93
CA ALA A 479 -25.31 -38.74 7.84
C ALA A 479 -25.70 -39.25 6.43
N LEU A 480 -25.05 -38.74 5.38
CA LEU A 480 -25.18 -39.23 4.01
C LEU A 480 -24.37 -40.52 3.76
N GLY A 481 -23.47 -40.89 4.67
CA GLY A 481 -22.58 -42.05 4.57
C GLY A 481 -21.22 -41.75 3.95
N ILE A 482 -20.85 -40.47 3.81
CA ILE A 482 -19.51 -40.04 3.35
C ILE A 482 -18.58 -40.00 4.57
N SER A 483 -17.38 -40.53 4.42
CA SER A 483 -16.36 -40.47 5.48
C SER A 483 -15.68 -39.10 5.50
N VAL A 484 -15.29 -38.60 6.66
CA VAL A 484 -14.55 -37.33 6.79
C VAL A 484 -13.18 -37.58 7.42
N ALA A 485 -12.13 -37.05 6.81
CA ALA A 485 -10.76 -37.10 7.29
C ALA A 485 -10.24 -35.71 7.66
N ILE A 486 -9.41 -35.64 8.70
CA ILE A 486 -8.60 -34.45 8.99
C ILE A 486 -7.21 -34.66 8.40
N ASP A 487 -6.77 -33.70 7.59
CA ASP A 487 -5.48 -33.65 6.93
C ASP A 487 -4.48 -32.74 7.65
N ASP A 488 -3.19 -32.97 7.40
CA ASP A 488 -2.04 -32.22 7.97
C ASP A 488 -2.07 -32.11 9.51
N PHE A 489 -2.54 -33.16 10.21
CA PHE A 489 -2.79 -33.07 11.64
C PHE A 489 -1.49 -32.84 12.44
N GLY A 490 -1.44 -31.77 13.23
CA GLY A 490 -0.35 -31.46 14.15
C GLY A 490 0.64 -30.40 13.66
N VAL A 491 0.56 -29.96 12.40
CA VAL A 491 1.44 -28.91 11.83
C VAL A 491 1.04 -27.52 12.30
N GLU A 492 -0.26 -27.25 12.40
CA GLU A 492 -0.82 -25.99 12.88
C GLU A 492 -1.44 -26.13 14.29
N TYR A 493 -1.91 -25.01 14.87
CA TYR A 493 -2.41 -24.93 16.24
C TYR A 493 -3.34 -26.10 16.62
N SER A 494 -2.84 -27.08 17.36
CA SER A 494 -3.59 -28.31 17.66
C SER A 494 -4.88 -28.02 18.41
N CYS A 495 -6.01 -28.09 17.72
CA CYS A 495 -7.33 -27.82 18.28
C CYS A 495 -7.97 -29.08 18.89
N LEU A 496 -7.23 -29.74 19.81
CA LEU A 496 -7.67 -30.95 20.55
C LEU A 496 -9.08 -30.81 21.15
N ARG A 497 -9.45 -29.59 21.54
CA ARG A 497 -10.78 -29.25 22.05
C ARG A 497 -11.90 -29.52 21.04
N TYR A 498 -11.67 -29.25 19.75
CA TYR A 498 -12.64 -29.42 18.69
C TYR A 498 -12.61 -30.82 18.10
N LEU A 499 -11.45 -31.48 18.10
CA LEU A 499 -11.31 -32.87 17.63
C LEU A 499 -12.33 -33.81 18.30
N LYS A 500 -12.61 -33.63 19.59
CA LYS A 500 -13.62 -34.42 20.33
C LYS A 500 -15.06 -34.21 19.83
N LYS A 501 -15.37 -33.04 19.30
CA LYS A 501 -16.72 -32.68 18.85
C LYS A 501 -16.93 -32.94 17.36
N LEU A 502 -15.85 -32.96 16.59
CA LEU A 502 -15.89 -33.10 15.15
C LEU A 502 -16.31 -34.52 14.76
N PRO A 503 -17.33 -34.66 13.91
CA PRO A 503 -17.77 -35.96 13.43
C PRO A 503 -16.81 -36.36 12.30
N VAL A 504 -15.66 -36.92 12.65
CA VAL A 504 -14.61 -37.38 11.72
C VAL A 504 -14.33 -38.87 11.91
N ASP A 505 -13.89 -39.52 10.83
CA ASP A 505 -13.66 -40.96 10.76
C ASP A 505 -12.17 -41.31 10.60
N VAL A 506 -11.39 -40.38 10.04
CA VAL A 506 -9.96 -40.57 9.75
C VAL A 506 -9.13 -39.37 10.21
N LEU A 507 -7.91 -39.63 10.70
CA LEU A 507 -6.90 -38.64 11.04
C LEU A 507 -5.63 -38.96 10.24
N LYS A 508 -5.14 -38.01 9.44
CA LYS A 508 -3.94 -38.14 8.63
C LYS A 508 -2.78 -37.45 9.34
N ILE A 509 -1.70 -38.20 9.58
CA ILE A 509 -0.47 -37.70 10.22
C ILE A 509 0.38 -37.08 9.12
N ASP A 510 0.67 -35.79 9.26
CA ASP A 510 1.53 -35.06 8.33
C ASP A 510 2.92 -35.69 8.22
N LYS A 511 3.50 -35.58 7.02
CA LYS A 511 4.83 -36.07 6.69
C LYS A 511 5.92 -35.59 7.67
N CYS A 512 5.83 -34.38 8.22
CA CYS A 512 6.86 -33.85 9.11
C CYS A 512 7.04 -34.69 10.40
N PHE A 513 6.00 -35.41 10.85
CA PHE A 513 6.09 -36.35 11.97
C PHE A 513 6.59 -37.73 11.56
N VAL A 514 6.57 -38.06 10.26
CA VAL A 514 6.98 -39.35 9.70
C VAL A 514 8.45 -39.33 9.29
N ASP A 515 8.93 -38.22 8.74
CA ASP A 515 10.28 -38.08 8.17
C ASP A 515 11.38 -38.54 9.12
N GLU A 516 11.31 -38.12 10.39
CA GLU A 516 12.37 -38.37 11.38
C GLU A 516 12.02 -39.46 12.42
N CYS A 517 10.84 -40.09 12.33
CA CYS A 517 10.35 -41.03 13.33
C CYS A 517 11.20 -42.31 13.49
N ALA A 518 11.96 -42.69 12.46
CA ALA A 518 12.85 -43.83 12.48
C ALA A 518 14.21 -43.53 13.15
N ILE A 519 14.59 -42.25 13.26
CA ILE A 519 15.91 -41.80 13.71
C ILE A 519 15.82 -41.18 15.11
N HIS A 520 14.78 -40.39 15.35
CA HIS A 520 14.63 -39.58 16.55
C HIS A 520 13.49 -40.10 17.44
N GLU A 521 13.83 -40.49 18.67
CA GLU A 521 12.88 -41.03 19.65
C GLU A 521 11.77 -40.01 20.03
N ALA A 522 12.07 -38.71 19.94
CA ALA A 522 11.09 -37.66 20.18
C ALA A 522 9.98 -37.67 19.13
N ASP A 523 10.33 -37.76 17.85
CA ASP A 523 9.37 -37.80 16.74
C ASP A 523 8.58 -39.10 16.74
N ARG A 524 9.24 -40.23 17.06
CA ARG A 524 8.56 -41.50 17.31
C ARG A 524 7.51 -41.38 18.41
N MET A 525 7.83 -40.68 19.51
CA MET A 525 6.92 -40.50 20.64
C MET A 525 5.72 -39.59 20.27
N LEU A 526 5.94 -38.55 19.46
CA LEU A 526 4.87 -37.72 18.92
C LEU A 526 3.93 -38.53 18.01
N LEU A 527 4.50 -39.25 17.05
CA LEU A 527 3.75 -40.15 16.16
C LEU A 527 2.90 -41.14 16.96
N ARG A 528 3.51 -41.83 17.94
CA ARG A 528 2.81 -42.75 18.84
C ARG A 528 1.66 -42.10 19.58
N THR A 529 1.85 -40.87 20.04
CA THR A 529 0.81 -40.10 20.75
C THR A 529 -0.37 -39.82 19.84
N ILE A 530 -0.11 -39.43 18.59
CA ILE A 530 -1.15 -39.17 17.59
C ILE A 530 -1.93 -40.46 17.26
N VAL A 531 -1.23 -41.57 17.05
CA VAL A 531 -1.86 -42.88 16.79
C VAL A 531 -2.79 -43.29 17.95
N GLN A 532 -2.27 -43.25 19.18
CA GLN A 532 -3.05 -43.61 20.37
C GLN A 532 -4.26 -42.70 20.59
N MET A 533 -4.14 -41.42 20.27
CA MET A 533 -5.23 -40.47 20.36
C MET A 533 -6.34 -40.79 19.36
N GLY A 534 -5.98 -41.06 18.09
CA GLY A 534 -6.94 -41.47 17.06
C GLY A 534 -7.73 -42.70 17.51
N HIS A 535 -7.02 -43.74 17.97
CA HIS A 535 -7.65 -44.97 18.48
C HIS A 535 -8.52 -44.73 19.71
N SER A 536 -8.11 -43.87 20.64
CA SER A 536 -8.89 -43.50 21.83
C SER A 536 -10.19 -42.78 21.49
N LEU A 537 -10.26 -42.13 20.33
CA LEU A 537 -11.44 -41.47 19.79
C LEU A 537 -12.21 -42.35 18.79
N ASN A 538 -11.78 -43.59 18.57
CA ASN A 538 -12.32 -44.50 17.56
C ASN A 538 -12.25 -43.91 16.13
N ILE A 539 -11.14 -43.23 15.85
CA ILE A 539 -10.78 -42.63 14.56
C ILE A 539 -9.63 -43.47 13.97
N LYS A 540 -9.71 -43.81 12.69
CA LYS A 540 -8.65 -44.51 11.97
C LYS A 540 -7.50 -43.56 11.65
N VAL A 541 -6.26 -44.02 11.72
CA VAL A 541 -5.07 -43.19 11.54
C VAL A 541 -4.32 -43.59 10.28
N VAL A 542 -4.04 -42.60 9.42
CA VAL A 542 -3.27 -42.77 8.18
C VAL A 542 -1.98 -41.96 8.31
N ALA A 543 -0.82 -42.57 8.06
CA ALA A 543 0.45 -41.85 8.03
C ALA A 543 0.83 -41.42 6.60
N GLU A 544 1.17 -40.16 6.41
CA GLU A 544 1.52 -39.61 5.11
C GLU A 544 3.03 -39.51 4.88
N GLY A 545 3.44 -39.47 3.62
CA GLY A 545 4.83 -39.22 3.25
C GLY A 545 5.80 -40.35 3.61
N VAL A 546 5.33 -41.60 3.70
CA VAL A 546 6.22 -42.76 3.96
C VAL A 546 7.09 -43.03 2.73
N GLU A 547 8.40 -42.91 2.88
CA GLU A 547 9.40 -43.04 1.81
C GLU A 547 10.31 -44.26 1.95
N ASP A 548 10.50 -44.78 3.17
CA ASP A 548 11.37 -45.94 3.41
C ASP A 548 10.76 -47.01 4.34
N GLU A 549 11.37 -48.21 4.30
CA GLU A 549 10.91 -49.37 5.08
C GLU A 549 11.11 -49.22 6.61
N GLN A 550 12.05 -48.38 7.05
CA GLN A 550 12.27 -48.16 8.48
C GLN A 550 11.12 -47.35 9.08
N GLN A 551 10.64 -46.33 8.36
CA GLN A 551 9.43 -45.58 8.72
C GLN A 551 8.22 -46.52 8.80
N LEU A 552 8.02 -47.38 7.80
CA LEU A 552 6.91 -48.35 7.81
C LEU A 552 6.98 -49.33 8.98
N GLU A 553 8.17 -49.78 9.35
CA GLU A 553 8.36 -50.66 10.51
C GLU A 553 8.00 -49.95 11.82
N VAL A 554 8.36 -48.67 11.98
CA VAL A 554 7.92 -47.87 13.14
C VAL A 554 6.40 -47.74 13.17
N LEU A 555 5.78 -47.41 12.03
CA LEU A 555 4.32 -47.30 11.92
C LEU A 555 3.60 -48.60 12.32
N ARG A 556 4.13 -49.76 11.90
CA ARG A 556 3.61 -51.08 12.29
C ARG A 556 3.77 -51.34 13.79
N GLN A 557 4.91 -50.99 14.38
CA GLN A 557 5.16 -51.15 15.82
C GLN A 557 4.23 -50.30 16.67
N GLU A 558 3.91 -49.09 16.21
CA GLU A 558 2.97 -48.19 16.88
C GLU A 558 1.50 -48.52 16.56
N ASN A 559 1.23 -49.54 15.73
CA ASN A 559 -0.09 -49.98 15.27
C ASN A 559 -0.86 -48.92 14.45
N CYS A 560 -0.16 -48.13 13.63
CA CYS A 560 -0.83 -47.28 12.65
C CYS A 560 -1.69 -48.13 11.69
N ASP A 561 -2.87 -47.65 11.31
CA ASP A 561 -3.84 -48.45 10.54
C ASP A 561 -3.45 -48.54 9.06
N GLU A 562 -3.15 -47.38 8.46
CA GLU A 562 -2.87 -47.22 7.04
C GLU A 562 -1.71 -46.26 6.82
N TYR A 563 -1.10 -46.34 5.64
CA TYR A 563 -0.07 -45.39 5.22
C TYR A 563 -0.20 -45.03 3.75
N GLN A 564 0.35 -43.88 3.40
CA GLN A 564 0.44 -43.35 2.05
C GLN A 564 1.83 -42.72 1.86
N GLY A 565 2.47 -43.00 0.72
CA GLY A 565 3.78 -42.43 0.43
C GLY A 565 4.50 -43.11 -0.72
N TYR A 566 5.67 -42.55 -1.08
CA TYR A 566 6.45 -42.99 -2.23
C TYR A 566 7.09 -44.36 -2.05
N LEU A 567 7.15 -44.88 -0.82
CA LEU A 567 7.57 -46.26 -0.56
C LEU A 567 6.72 -47.26 -1.36
N PHE A 568 5.40 -47.04 -1.41
CA PHE A 568 4.50 -47.91 -2.17
C PHE A 568 4.36 -47.47 -3.62
N SER A 569 3.98 -46.20 -3.83
CA SER A 569 3.85 -45.65 -5.18
C SER A 569 3.77 -44.12 -5.16
N GLN A 570 4.29 -43.50 -6.22
CA GLN A 570 3.94 -42.12 -6.54
C GLN A 570 2.47 -42.04 -7.01
N PRO A 571 1.84 -40.86 -7.03
CA PRO A 571 0.51 -40.69 -7.59
C PRO A 571 0.44 -41.18 -9.05
N LEU A 572 -0.56 -41.97 -9.38
CA LEU A 572 -0.72 -42.65 -10.68
C LEU A 572 -1.93 -42.09 -11.44
N CYS A 573 -1.94 -42.15 -12.77
CA CYS A 573 -3.19 -41.87 -13.49
C CYS A 573 -4.24 -42.98 -13.23
N GLY A 574 -5.53 -42.69 -13.43
CA GLY A 574 -6.61 -43.63 -13.08
C GLY A 574 -6.47 -45.04 -13.71
N LYS A 575 -5.91 -45.14 -14.92
CA LYS A 575 -5.66 -46.42 -15.60
C LYS A 575 -4.51 -47.21 -14.97
N GLU A 576 -3.41 -46.54 -14.66
CA GLU A 576 -2.26 -47.15 -14.00
C GLU A 576 -2.63 -47.59 -12.58
N PHE A 577 -3.36 -46.75 -11.85
CA PHE A 577 -3.88 -47.07 -10.54
C PHE A 577 -4.77 -48.33 -10.57
N PHE A 578 -5.71 -48.40 -11.51
CA PHE A 578 -6.59 -49.58 -11.65
C PHE A 578 -5.82 -50.87 -11.97
N SER A 579 -4.65 -50.78 -12.62
CA SER A 579 -3.82 -51.95 -12.92
C SER A 579 -3.29 -52.67 -11.68
N LEU A 580 -3.18 -51.98 -10.53
CA LEU A 580 -2.76 -52.56 -9.25
C LEU A 580 -3.69 -53.70 -8.80
N PHE A 581 -4.97 -53.66 -9.17
CA PHE A 581 -5.98 -54.66 -8.82
C PHE A 581 -6.08 -55.81 -9.83
N ASN A 582 -5.46 -55.68 -11.01
CA ASN A 582 -5.48 -56.73 -12.05
C ASN A 582 -4.33 -57.74 -11.91
N VAL A 583 -3.21 -57.36 -11.26
CA VAL A 583 -2.00 -58.20 -11.14
C VAL A 583 -2.16 -59.31 -10.08
N SER A 584 -3.07 -59.15 -9.12
CA SER A 584 -3.30 -60.10 -8.02
C SER A 584 -3.98 -61.42 -8.45
N SER A 585 -4.44 -61.54 -9.70
CA SER A 585 -4.95 -62.80 -10.26
C SER A 585 -3.90 -63.69 -10.96
N GLY A 586 -2.63 -63.28 -11.02
CA GLY A 586 -1.63 -64.03 -11.81
C GLY A 586 -0.17 -63.76 -11.51
N ALA A 587 0.30 -63.94 -10.27
CA ALA A 587 1.74 -64.09 -10.00
C ALA A 587 2.01 -64.87 -8.71
N SER A 588 2.14 -66.19 -8.86
CA SER A 588 2.97 -67.01 -7.98
C SER A 588 4.36 -66.37 -7.89
N LYS A 589 4.72 -65.88 -6.71
CA LYS A 589 6.05 -65.33 -6.38
C LYS A 589 7.15 -66.27 -6.90
N ALA A 590 7.81 -65.87 -7.98
CA ALA A 590 9.09 -66.44 -8.37
C ALA A 590 10.17 -65.71 -7.58
N SER A 591 10.86 -66.49 -6.77
CA SER A 591 12.09 -66.16 -6.04
C SER A 591 13.19 -65.60 -6.95
N ALA A 592 13.80 -64.48 -6.53
CA ALA A 592 15.23 -64.20 -6.70
C ALA A 592 15.65 -63.18 -5.64
#